data_AF-X1VPS4-F1
#
_entry.id   AF-X1VPS4-F1
#
_cell.length_a   1.000
_cell.length_b   1.000
_cell.length_c   1.000
_cell.angle_alpha   90.00
_cell.angle_beta   90.00
_cell.angle_gamma   90.00
#
_symmetry.space_group_name_H-M   'P 1'
#
loop_
_entity.id
_entity.type
_entity.pdbx_description
1 polymer ?
#
loop_
_entity_poly.entity_id
_entity_poly.type
_entity_poly.pdbx_seq_one_letter_code
_entity_poly.pdbx_strand_id
1 'polypeptide(L)'
;MKRIKIGERWIGEGESTYIIAEIGSNWDGQKSRAKKLIDLAKDCGADAVKFQYFIVDKIISREGFEKLKRDFQANWEASVYKTYKAAEFPLDHSPI
;
A
#
# COMPACT_ATOMS: atom_id res chain seq x y z
N MET A 1 21.79 -9.66 17.71
CA MET A 1 21.55 -9.40 16.27
C MET A 1 21.84 -7.95 15.89
N LYS A 2 22.00 -7.62 14.58
CA LYS A 2 22.24 -6.25 14.11
C LYS A 2 20.95 -5.42 14.19
N ARG A 3 21.00 -4.24 14.80
CA ARG A 3 19.90 -3.26 14.87
C ARG A 3 19.91 -2.34 13.65
N ILE A 4 18.74 -1.86 13.24
CA ILE A 4 18.56 -0.85 12.20
C ILE A 4 17.81 0.36 12.76
N LYS A 5 18.07 1.57 12.24
CA LYS A 5 17.34 2.79 12.59
C LYS A 5 16.39 3.16 11.45
N ILE A 6 15.11 3.38 11.75
CA ILE A 6 14.12 3.95 10.83
C ILE A 6 13.55 5.21 11.47
N GLY A 7 13.78 6.37 10.85
CA GLY A 7 13.51 7.67 11.47
C GLY A 7 14.23 7.78 12.82
N GLU A 8 13.47 8.00 13.89
CA GLU A 8 13.99 8.09 15.25
C GLU A 8 13.91 6.79 16.07
N ARG A 9 13.41 5.69 15.49
CA ARG A 9 13.20 4.42 16.19
C ARG A 9 14.26 3.39 15.80
N TRP A 10 14.77 2.65 16.78
CA TRP A 10 15.59 1.47 16.53
C TRP A 10 14.71 0.23 16.42
N ILE A 11 15.05 -0.67 15.50
CA ILE A 11 14.36 -1.93 15.28
C ILE A 11 15.38 -3.06 15.41
N GLY A 12 15.05 -4.06 16.22
CA GLY A 12 15.88 -5.23 16.44
C GLY A 12 15.69 -5.80 17.85
N GLU A 13 16.60 -6.69 18.21
CA GLU A 13 16.61 -7.35 19.52
C GLU A 13 16.71 -6.33 20.67
N GLY A 14 15.81 -6.47 21.67
CA GLY A 14 15.72 -5.58 22.83
C GLY A 14 14.91 -4.29 22.60
N GLU A 15 14.47 -4.00 21.38
CA GLU A 15 13.61 -2.85 21.07
C GLU A 15 12.13 -3.22 21.07
N SER A 16 11.26 -2.21 21.26
CA SER A 16 9.82 -2.39 21.13
C SER A 16 9.44 -2.78 19.69
N THR A 17 8.36 -3.54 19.53
CA THR A 17 7.81 -3.88 18.21
C THR A 17 7.50 -2.60 17.43
N TYR A 18 7.98 -2.55 16.19
CA TYR A 18 7.72 -1.44 15.27
C TYR A 18 6.49 -1.76 14.41
N ILE A 19 5.43 -0.98 14.55
CA ILE A 19 4.14 -1.22 13.91
C ILE A 19 3.98 -0.34 12.67
N ILE A 20 3.81 -0.99 11.52
CA ILE A 20 3.53 -0.30 10.24
C ILE A 20 2.05 -0.51 9.91
N ALA A 21 1.29 0.58 9.86
CA ALA A 21 -0.08 0.58 9.35
C ALA A 21 -0.06 0.56 7.81
N GLU A 22 -0.44 -0.58 7.22
CA GLU A 22 -0.53 -0.74 5.76
C GLU A 22 -1.80 -0.06 5.23
N ILE A 23 -1.64 1.15 4.68
CA ILE A 23 -2.71 1.84 3.96
C ILE A 23 -2.88 1.25 2.55
N GLY A 24 -1.78 0.88 1.90
CA GLY A 24 -1.80 0.35 0.54
C GLY A 24 -2.50 1.29 -0.43
N SER A 25 -3.55 0.79 -1.10
CA SER A 25 -4.38 1.57 -2.03
C SER A 25 -5.74 1.99 -1.46
N ASN A 26 -6.00 1.80 -0.16
CA ASN A 26 -7.31 2.06 0.49
C ASN A 26 -7.69 3.55 0.59
N TRP A 27 -6.89 4.44 0.01
CA TRP A 27 -7.10 5.88 -0.04
C TRP A 27 -7.80 6.34 -1.32
N ASP A 28 -8.07 5.42 -2.27
CA ASP A 28 -8.88 5.62 -3.48
C ASP A 28 -8.46 6.81 -4.36
N GLY A 29 -7.17 7.16 -4.39
CA GLY A 29 -6.69 8.32 -5.14
C GLY A 29 -7.01 9.69 -4.50
N GLN A 30 -7.68 9.72 -3.35
CA GLN A 30 -8.14 10.95 -2.70
C GLN A 30 -7.20 11.43 -1.57
N LYS A 31 -6.55 12.60 -1.75
CA LYS A 31 -5.63 13.19 -0.74
C LYS A 31 -6.29 13.38 0.64
N SER A 32 -7.56 13.78 0.66
CA SER A 32 -8.33 13.95 1.90
C SER A 32 -8.47 12.63 2.67
N ARG A 33 -8.77 11.54 1.97
CA ARG A 33 -8.86 10.20 2.54
C ARG A 33 -7.50 9.69 3.01
N ALA A 34 -6.44 9.92 2.24
CA ALA A 34 -5.07 9.58 2.65
C ALA A 34 -4.69 10.27 3.98
N LYS A 35 -4.96 11.58 4.12
CA LYS A 35 -4.73 12.32 5.38
C LYS A 35 -5.50 11.72 6.55
N LYS A 36 -6.80 11.45 6.36
CA LYS A 36 -7.64 10.81 7.38
C LYS A 36 -7.08 9.46 7.84
N LEU A 37 -6.60 8.63 6.91
CA LEU A 37 -6.01 7.33 7.24
C LEU A 37 -4.69 7.47 8.02
N ILE A 38 -3.89 8.49 7.70
CA ILE A 38 -2.66 8.82 8.45
C ILE A 38 -3.00 9.24 9.88
N ASP A 39 -3.98 10.13 10.05
CA ASP A 39 -4.41 10.60 11.37
C ASP A 39 -4.92 9.42 12.22
N LEU A 40 -5.75 8.55 11.65
CA LEU A 40 -6.24 7.35 12.33
C LEU A 40 -5.11 6.39 12.72
N ALA A 41 -4.14 6.15 11.83
CA ALA A 41 -3.01 5.29 12.13
C ALA A 41 -2.17 5.84 13.30
N LYS A 42 -1.95 7.16 13.32
CA LYS A 42 -1.27 7.85 14.41
C LYS A 42 -2.05 7.73 15.72
N ASP A 43 -3.37 7.95 15.70
CA ASP A 43 -4.22 7.85 16.88
C ASP A 43 -4.25 6.41 17.45
N CYS A 44 -4.13 5.39 16.59
CA CYS A 44 -3.97 4.00 17.01
C CYS A 44 -2.56 3.63 17.52
N GLY A 45 -1.60 4.56 17.45
CA GLY A 45 -0.23 4.34 17.93
C GLY A 45 0.68 3.60 16.94
N ALA A 46 0.38 3.64 15.64
CA ALA A 46 1.31 3.11 14.63
C ALA A 46 2.59 3.96 14.57
N ASP A 47 3.74 3.31 14.36
CA ASP A 47 5.03 3.99 14.22
C ASP A 47 5.22 4.59 12.82
N ALA A 48 4.61 3.97 11.82
CA ALA A 48 4.63 4.42 10.43
C ALA A 48 3.36 4.00 9.69
N VAL A 49 3.13 4.67 8.56
CA VAL A 49 2.17 4.25 7.55
C VAL A 49 2.91 3.81 6.29
N LYS A 50 2.34 2.88 5.53
CA LYS A 50 2.87 2.46 4.23
C LYS A 50 1.80 2.53 3.15
N PHE A 51 2.13 3.24 2.07
CA PHE A 51 1.35 3.30 0.83
C PHE A 51 1.99 2.42 -0.24
N GLN A 52 1.18 1.94 -1.19
CA GLN A 52 1.68 1.22 -2.35
C GLN A 52 1.84 2.18 -3.53
N TYR A 53 3.06 2.26 -4.05
CA TYR A 53 3.40 3.01 -5.25
C TYR A 53 3.86 2.03 -6.32
N PHE A 54 3.07 1.88 -7.39
CA PHE A 54 3.40 1.03 -8.51
C PHE A 54 2.81 1.59 -9.81
N ILE A 55 3.43 1.20 -10.92
CA ILE A 55 2.89 1.35 -12.27
C ILE A 55 2.48 -0.05 -12.71
N VAL A 56 1.20 -0.26 -12.98
CA VAL A 56 0.62 -1.58 -13.24
C VAL A 56 1.30 -2.27 -14.41
N ASP A 57 1.59 -1.53 -15.47
CA ASP A 57 2.22 -2.05 -16.68
C ASP A 57 3.65 -2.56 -16.44
N LYS A 58 4.26 -2.24 -15.29
CA LYS A 58 5.57 -2.77 -14.89
C LYS A 58 5.50 -4.01 -13.99
N ILE A 59 4.36 -4.29 -13.37
CA ILE A 59 4.23 -5.35 -12.35
C ILE A 59 3.20 -6.42 -12.69
N ILE A 60 2.27 -6.14 -13.61
CA ILE A 60 1.18 -7.05 -13.98
C ILE A 60 1.14 -7.22 -15.49
N SER A 61 1.27 -8.47 -15.94
CA SER A 61 1.01 -8.83 -17.34
C SER A 61 -0.47 -8.65 -17.64
N ARG A 62 -0.81 -7.71 -18.53
CA ARG A 62 -2.19 -7.51 -18.96
C ARG A 62 -2.78 -8.80 -19.52
N GLU A 63 -2.08 -9.46 -20.45
CA GLU A 63 -2.57 -10.68 -21.11
C GLU A 63 -2.88 -11.80 -20.11
N GLY A 64 -2.00 -11.99 -19.13
CA GLY A 64 -2.17 -13.02 -18.10
C GLY A 64 -3.32 -12.73 -17.14
N PHE A 65 -3.61 -11.45 -16.87
CA PHE A 65 -4.51 -11.02 -15.79
C PHE A 65 -5.81 -10.37 -16.24
N GLU A 66 -6.02 -10.13 -17.54
CA GLU A 66 -7.25 -9.55 -18.08
C GLU A 66 -8.44 -10.51 -17.94
N LYS A 67 -8.19 -11.82 -18.04
CA LYS A 67 -9.22 -12.87 -17.99
C LYS A 67 -9.09 -13.82 -16.81
N LEU A 68 -8.08 -13.60 -15.96
CA LEU A 68 -7.83 -14.48 -14.82
C LEU A 68 -8.93 -14.30 -13.77
N LYS A 69 -9.63 -15.39 -13.46
CA LYS A 69 -10.59 -15.48 -12.36
C LYS A 69 -10.23 -16.68 -11.51
N ARG A 70 -9.48 -16.45 -10.43
CA ARG A 70 -9.02 -17.48 -9.49
C ARG A 70 -9.05 -16.96 -8.08
N ASP A 71 -9.19 -17.89 -7.13
CA ASP A 71 -9.12 -17.61 -5.69
C ASP A 71 -10.05 -16.46 -5.27
N PHE A 72 -9.59 -15.58 -4.38
CA PHE A 72 -10.37 -14.44 -3.89
C PHE A 72 -10.79 -13.44 -4.99
N GLN A 73 -10.15 -13.48 -6.16
CA GLN A 73 -10.41 -12.58 -7.29
C GLN A 73 -11.50 -13.14 -8.21
N ALA A 74 -11.91 -14.40 -8.06
CA ALA A 74 -12.87 -15.05 -8.95
C ALA A 74 -14.22 -14.31 -9.00
N ASN A 75 -14.60 -13.69 -7.88
CA ASN A 75 -15.87 -12.98 -7.71
C ASN A 75 -15.77 -11.47 -7.98
N TRP A 76 -14.62 -10.96 -8.45
CA TRP A 76 -14.49 -9.55 -8.76
C TRP A 76 -15.25 -9.19 -10.04
N GLU A 77 -15.90 -8.02 -10.02
CA GLU A 77 -16.57 -7.48 -11.21
C GLU A 77 -15.55 -7.09 -12.30
N ALA A 78 -14.44 -6.47 -11.88
CA ALA A 78 -13.33 -6.11 -12.75
C ALA A 78 -12.24 -7.19 -12.77
N SER A 79 -11.49 -7.25 -13.87
CA SER A 79 -10.30 -8.10 -13.98
C SER A 79 -9.23 -7.65 -12.99
N VAL A 80 -8.30 -8.55 -12.64
CA VAL A 80 -7.16 -8.22 -11.78
C VAL A 80 -6.38 -7.03 -12.34
N TYR A 81 -6.12 -7.04 -13.65
CA TYR A 81 -5.45 -5.92 -14.30
C TYR A 81 -6.20 -4.59 -14.11
N LYS A 82 -7.52 -4.57 -14.33
CA LYS A 82 -8.34 -3.35 -14.16
C LYS A 82 -8.42 -2.88 -12.72
N THR A 83 -8.56 -3.80 -11.76
CA THR A 83 -8.58 -3.45 -10.33
C THR A 83 -7.28 -2.81 -9.89
N TYR A 84 -6.14 -3.39 -10.29
CA TYR A 84 -4.84 -2.78 -9.98
C TYR A 84 -4.64 -1.47 -10.73
N LYS A 85 -5.16 -1.33 -11.95
CA LYS A 85 -5.08 -0.06 -12.71
C LYS A 85 -5.87 1.06 -12.04
N ALA A 86 -7.02 0.76 -11.46
CA ALA A 86 -7.77 1.72 -10.64
C ALA A 86 -7.06 2.08 -9.34
N ALA A 87 -6.24 1.18 -8.81
CA ALA A 87 -5.43 1.37 -7.60
C ALA A 87 -4.03 1.94 -7.88
N GLU A 88 -3.70 2.21 -9.15
CA GLU A 88 -2.41 2.77 -9.57
C GLU A 88 -2.21 4.15 -8.96
N PHE A 89 -0.98 4.43 -8.51
CA PHE A 89 -0.71 5.69 -7.83
C PHE A 89 -0.76 6.85 -8.85
N PRO A 90 -1.56 7.90 -8.61
CA PRO A 90 -1.64 9.06 -9.49
C PRO A 90 -0.28 9.77 -9.62
N LEU A 91 0.22 9.91 -10.85
CA LEU A 91 1.55 10.48 -11.11
C LEU A 91 1.66 11.95 -10.68
N ASP A 92 0.57 12.71 -10.72
CA ASP A 92 0.49 14.08 -10.24
C ASP A 92 0.62 14.19 -8.71
N HIS A 93 0.49 13.07 -7.99
CA HIS A 93 0.76 12.96 -6.56
C HIS A 93 2.12 12.32 -6.28
N SER A 94 2.88 11.92 -7.33
CA SER A 94 4.14 11.21 -7.20
C SER A 94 5.14 12.04 -6.37
N PRO A 95 5.83 11.43 -5.40
CA PRO A 95 6.93 12.08 -4.69
C PRO A 95 8.23 12.13 -5.51
N ILE A 96 8.24 11.57 -6.73
CA ILE A 96 9.37 11.48 -7.67
C ILE A 96 8.99 12.13 -8.99
#